data_AF-A0A1G0NY17-F1
#
_entry.id   AF-A0A1G0NY17-F1
#
_cell.length_a   1.000
_cell.length_b   1.000
_cell.length_c   1.000
_cell.angle_alpha   90.00
_cell.angle_beta   90.00
_cell.angle_gamma   90.00
#
_symmetry.space_group_name_H-M   'P 1'
#
loop_
_entity.id
_entity.type
_entity.pdbx_description
1 polymer ?
#
loop_
_entity_poly.entity_id
_entity_poly.type
_entity_poly.pdbx_seq_one_letter_code
_entity_poly.pdbx_strand_id
1 'polypeptide(L)'
;MNTANLVEEINVFSEQKLKRKNDLKILLEMSFKNEKSVLLENLSFTAKYIRGLERVLKKGSMNPEISNIEQIKQDYTNNIKKSIDQIKELISFADTEVNSYFEEKYFKLTQEGFQSLSELLEDLEWTKMYFNRQKRRTTN
;
A
#
# COMPACT_ATOMS: atom_id res chain seq x y z
N MET A 1 12.13 -4.78 16.79
CA MET A 1 12.48 -4.79 15.35
C MET A 1 12.78 -3.35 14.93
N ASN A 2 13.92 -3.09 14.29
CA ASN A 2 14.23 -1.74 13.81
C ASN A 2 13.50 -1.51 12.48
N THR A 3 12.47 -0.65 12.48
CA THR A 3 11.67 -0.38 11.28
C THR A 3 12.48 0.22 10.14
N ALA A 4 13.52 1.00 10.43
CA ALA A 4 14.40 1.54 9.39
C ALA A 4 15.15 0.43 8.65
N ASN A 5 15.65 -0.57 9.38
CA ASN A 5 16.31 -1.73 8.76
C ASN A 5 15.30 -2.53 7.91
N LEU A 6 14.08 -2.73 8.39
CA LEU A 6 13.05 -3.42 7.63
C LEU A 6 12.70 -2.69 6.32
N VAL A 7 12.56 -1.36 6.36
CA VAL A 7 12.33 -0.56 5.15
C VAL A 7 13.49 -0.73 4.17
N GLU A 8 14.74 -0.75 4.64
CA GLU A 8 15.88 -0.98 3.77
C GLU A 8 15.93 -2.40 3.21
N GLU A 9 15.56 -3.42 3.99
CA GLU A 9 15.43 -4.79 3.49
C GLU A 9 14.37 -4.90 2.38
N ILE A 10 13.22 -4.26 2.56
CA ILE A 10 12.16 -4.20 1.53
C ILE A 10 12.65 -3.43 0.31
N ASN A 11 13.39 -2.35 0.52
CA ASN A 11 13.96 -1.52 -0.53
C ASN A 11 15.00 -2.27 -1.38
N VAL A 12 15.91 -3.02 -0.74
CA VAL A 12 16.85 -3.91 -1.44
C VAL A 12 16.08 -5.02 -2.17
N PHE A 13 15.08 -5.62 -1.51
CA PHE A 13 14.24 -6.66 -2.13
C PHE A 13 13.48 -6.16 -3.36
N SER A 14 13.05 -4.91 -3.38
CA SER A 14 12.35 -4.28 -4.50
C SER A 14 13.29 -3.75 -5.58
N GLU A 15 14.61 -3.97 -5.48
CA GLU A 15 15.62 -3.40 -6.39
C GLU A 15 15.61 -1.87 -6.37
N GLN A 16 15.53 -1.27 -5.18
CA GLN A 16 15.55 0.18 -4.95
C GLN A 16 14.34 0.93 -5.53
N LYS A 17 13.19 0.24 -5.67
CA LYS A 17 11.97 0.81 -6.29
C LYS A 17 11.05 1.55 -5.33
N LEU A 18 11.35 1.57 -4.03
CA LEU A 18 10.47 2.25 -3.07
C LEU A 18 10.52 3.78 -3.24
N LYS A 19 9.35 4.40 -3.41
CA LYS A 19 9.21 5.84 -3.69
C LYS A 19 8.84 6.65 -2.45
N ARG A 20 8.16 6.02 -1.49
CA ARG A 20 7.59 6.62 -0.27
C ARG A 20 8.16 5.95 0.98
N LYS A 21 9.48 5.74 1.01
CA LYS A 21 10.20 5.03 2.10
C LYS A 21 9.90 5.56 3.49
N ASN A 22 9.90 6.89 3.65
CA ASN A 22 9.63 7.53 4.95
C ASN A 22 8.19 7.29 5.41
N ASP A 23 7.25 7.34 4.48
CA ASP A 23 5.82 7.18 4.80
C ASP A 23 5.51 5.71 5.07
N LEU A 24 6.11 4.78 4.31
CA LEU A 24 6.10 3.35 4.61
C LEU A 24 6.68 3.07 6.01
N LYS A 25 7.80 3.71 6.37
CA LYS A 25 8.40 3.59 7.70
C LYS A 25 7.39 3.98 8.79
N ILE A 26 6.68 5.11 8.62
CA ILE A 26 5.66 5.56 9.57
C ILE A 26 4.56 4.49 9.73
N LEU A 27 4.03 3.94 8.63
CA LEU A 27 2.97 2.91 8.70
C LEU A 27 3.44 1.64 9.40
N LEU A 28 4.66 1.20 9.12
CA LEU A 28 5.27 0.05 9.79
C LEU A 28 5.48 0.32 11.28
N GLU A 29 6.01 1.49 11.64
CA GLU A 29 6.21 1.87 13.04
C GLU A 29 4.88 1.94 13.80
N MET A 30 3.87 2.59 13.25
CA MET A 30 2.55 2.69 13.88
C MET A 30 1.91 1.31 14.01
N SER A 31 2.06 0.45 13.01
CA SER A 31 1.57 -0.93 13.07
C SER A 31 2.22 -1.72 14.20
N PHE A 32 3.54 -1.68 14.33
CA PHE A 32 4.25 -2.46 15.35
C PHE A 32 4.08 -1.90 16.75
N LYS A 33 4.12 -0.56 16.91
CA LYS A 33 3.95 0.09 18.22
C LYS A 33 2.56 -0.15 18.82
N ASN A 34 1.54 -0.28 17.98
CA ASN A 34 0.15 -0.41 18.41
C ASN A 34 -0.43 -1.82 18.21
N GLU A 35 0.42 -2.83 18.00
CA GLU A 35 0.02 -4.24 17.81
C GLU A 35 -0.96 -4.46 16.62
N LYS A 36 -0.96 -3.54 15.65
CA LYS A 36 -1.82 -3.56 14.45
C LYS A 36 -1.16 -4.29 13.26
N SER A 37 -0.40 -5.35 13.51
CA SER A 37 0.30 -6.10 12.45
C SER A 37 -0.65 -6.78 11.46
N VAL A 38 -1.82 -7.23 11.93
CA VAL A 38 -2.88 -7.80 11.08
C VAL A 38 -3.44 -6.75 10.12
N LEU A 39 -3.64 -5.51 10.60
CA LEU A 39 -4.13 -4.41 9.78
C LEU A 39 -3.12 -4.04 8.68
N LEU A 40 -1.83 -3.99 9.01
CA LEU A 40 -0.75 -3.79 8.03
C LEU A 40 -0.71 -4.92 6.99
N GLU A 41 -0.85 -6.18 7.42
CA GLU A 41 -0.92 -7.31 6.48
C GLU A 41 -2.12 -7.16 5.53
N ASN A 42 -3.29 -6.81 6.05
CA ASN A 42 -4.49 -6.56 5.26
C ASN A 42 -4.31 -5.40 4.29
N LEU A 43 -3.71 -4.28 4.73
CA LEU A 43 -3.42 -3.13 3.87
C LEU A 43 -2.46 -3.51 2.74
N SER A 44 -1.36 -4.19 3.05
CA SER A 44 -0.38 -4.63 2.04
C SER A 44 -0.97 -5.63 1.04
N PHE A 45 -1.91 -6.48 1.49
CA PHE A 45 -2.69 -7.35 0.60
C PHE A 45 -3.63 -6.54 -0.30
N THR A 46 -4.39 -5.60 0.27
CA THR A 46 -5.27 -4.70 -0.48
C THR A 46 -4.48 -3.91 -1.53
N ALA A 47 -3.30 -3.39 -1.18
CA ALA A 47 -2.41 -2.70 -2.10
C ALA A 47 -1.99 -3.60 -3.28
N LYS A 48 -1.51 -4.82 -3.00
CA LYS A 48 -1.19 -5.81 -4.05
C LYS A 48 -2.39 -6.10 -4.96
N TYR A 49 -3.60 -6.19 -4.40
CA TYR A 49 -4.82 -6.42 -5.17
C TYR A 49 -5.14 -5.24 -6.09
N ILE A 50 -5.10 -4.01 -5.58
CA ILE A 50 -5.28 -2.76 -6.36
C ILE A 50 -4.33 -2.72 -7.55
N ARG A 51 -3.05 -3.03 -7.33
CA ARG A 51 -2.03 -3.05 -8.40
C ARG A 51 -2.30 -4.14 -9.43
N GLY A 52 -2.86 -5.27 -9.01
CA GLY A 52 -3.39 -6.31 -9.90
C GLY A 52 -4.50 -5.77 -10.81
N LEU A 53 -5.51 -5.13 -10.23
CA LEU A 53 -6.64 -4.53 -10.96
C LEU A 53 -6.16 -3.44 -11.93
N GLU A 54 -5.25 -2.57 -11.51
CA GLU A 54 -4.69 -1.52 -12.35
C GLU A 54 -3.99 -2.08 -13.60
N ARG A 55 -3.22 -3.17 -13.44
CA ARG A 55 -2.59 -3.88 -14.56
C ARG A 55 -3.63 -4.47 -15.53
N VAL A 56 -4.74 -4.99 -15.02
CA VAL A 56 -5.83 -5.49 -15.86
C VAL A 56 -6.53 -4.35 -16.60
N LEU A 57 -6.85 -3.24 -15.92
CA LEU A 57 -7.47 -2.07 -16.52
C LEU A 57 -6.61 -1.48 -17.66
N LYS A 58 -5.29 -1.36 -17.45
CA LYS A 58 -4.34 -0.89 -18.46
C LYS A 58 -4.24 -1.80 -19.69
N LYS A 59 -4.44 -3.11 -19.52
CA LYS A 59 -4.45 -4.08 -20.62
C LYS A 59 -5.82 -4.13 -21.31
N GLY A 60 -6.90 -3.99 -20.56
CA GLY A 60 -8.26 -4.03 -21.05
C GLY A 60 -8.66 -2.86 -21.93
N SER A 61 -8.05 -1.68 -21.74
CA SER A 61 -8.17 -0.59 -22.70
C SER A 61 -7.58 -0.92 -24.08
N MET A 62 -6.78 -1.99 -24.20
CA MET A 62 -6.18 -2.45 -25.46
C MET A 62 -6.84 -3.73 -26.02
N ASN A 63 -7.73 -4.39 -25.27
CA ASN A 63 -8.40 -5.62 -25.71
C ASN A 63 -9.93 -5.57 -25.46
N PRO A 64 -10.75 -5.44 -26.52
CA PRO A 64 -12.22 -5.38 -26.41
C PRO A 64 -12.89 -6.64 -25.83
N GLU A 65 -12.19 -7.78 -25.76
CA GLU A 65 -12.74 -9.03 -25.23
C GLU A 65 -12.88 -9.05 -23.70
N ILE A 66 -12.33 -8.06 -22.99
CA ILE A 66 -12.55 -7.96 -21.54
C ILE A 66 -13.94 -7.40 -21.27
N SER A 67 -14.93 -8.28 -21.11
CA SER A 67 -16.33 -7.92 -20.90
C SER A 67 -16.64 -7.28 -19.53
N ASN A 68 -15.73 -7.42 -18.55
CA ASN A 68 -16.01 -7.06 -17.15
C ASN A 68 -15.28 -5.79 -16.67
N ILE A 69 -14.86 -4.91 -17.59
CA ILE A 69 -14.07 -3.71 -17.25
C ILE A 69 -14.77 -2.81 -16.23
N GLU A 70 -16.09 -2.65 -16.31
CA GLU A 70 -16.82 -1.77 -15.40
C GLU A 70 -16.82 -2.30 -13.96
N GLN A 71 -16.99 -3.61 -13.79
CA GLN A 71 -16.87 -4.25 -12.48
C GLN A 71 -15.46 -4.12 -11.91
N ILE A 72 -14.42 -4.27 -12.75
CA ILE A 72 -13.02 -4.11 -12.34
C ILE A 72 -12.74 -2.66 -11.88
N LYS A 73 -13.30 -1.65 -12.56
CA LYS A 73 -13.18 -0.25 -12.11
C LYS A 73 -13.88 -0.01 -10.77
N GLN A 74 -15.05 -0.60 -10.59
CA GLN A 74 -15.79 -0.50 -9.33
C GLN A 74 -14.99 -1.14 -8.19
N ASP A 75 -14.46 -2.34 -8.39
CA ASP A 75 -13.60 -3.03 -7.43
C ASP A 75 -12.32 -2.25 -7.13
N TYR A 76 -11.69 -1.66 -8.15
CA TYR A 76 -10.52 -0.81 -8.00
C TYR A 76 -10.83 0.38 -7.09
N THR A 77 -11.91 1.10 -7.39
CA THR A 77 -12.34 2.27 -6.61
C THR A 77 -12.68 1.92 -5.17
N ASN A 78 -13.38 0.80 -4.95
CA ASN A 78 -13.74 0.31 -3.62
C ASN A 78 -12.50 -0.06 -2.81
N ASN A 79 -11.50 -0.69 -3.43
CA ASN A 79 -10.27 -1.05 -2.73
C ASN A 79 -9.37 0.16 -2.46
N ILE A 80 -9.35 1.18 -3.33
CA ILE A 80 -8.69 2.46 -3.03
C ILE A 80 -9.29 3.09 -1.76
N LYS A 81 -10.62 3.20 -1.67
CA LYS A 81 -11.30 3.72 -0.46
C LYS A 81 -10.94 2.91 0.78
N LYS A 82 -11.03 1.57 0.68
CA LYS A 82 -10.63 0.67 1.75
C LYS A 82 -9.18 0.88 2.19
N SER A 83 -8.26 1.09 1.25
CA SER A 83 -6.85 1.33 1.59
C SER A 83 -6.66 2.65 2.33
N ILE A 84 -7.40 3.70 1.97
CA ILE A 84 -7.40 4.98 2.69
C ILE A 84 -7.88 4.76 4.13
N ASP A 85 -9.00 4.05 4.32
CA ASP A 85 -9.55 3.77 5.66
C ASP A 85 -8.55 2.97 6.51
N GLN A 86 -7.88 1.97 5.93
CA GLN A 86 -6.85 1.18 6.60
C GLN A 86 -5.61 2.02 6.96
N ILE A 87 -5.18 2.93 6.10
CA ILE A 87 -4.07 3.85 6.40
C ILE A 87 -4.49 4.80 7.53
N LYS A 88 -5.69 5.37 7.48
CA LYS A 88 -6.25 6.22 8.54
C LYS A 88 -6.30 5.50 9.89
N GLU A 89 -6.75 4.24 9.91
CA GLU A 89 -6.76 3.45 11.13
C GLU A 89 -5.34 3.21 11.67
N LEU A 90 -4.36 2.90 10.81
CA LEU A 90 -2.97 2.71 11.25
C LEU A 90 -2.38 3.98 11.89
N ILE A 91 -2.60 5.15 11.29
CA ILE A 91 -2.04 6.42 11.78
C ILE A 91 -2.89 7.10 12.86
N SER A 92 -4.04 6.52 13.24
CA SER A 92 -4.93 7.11 14.26
C SER A 92 -4.29 7.29 15.64
N PHE A 93 -3.22 6.53 15.92
CA PHE A 93 -2.41 6.62 17.14
C PHE A 93 -1.14 7.48 16.97
N ALA A 94 -0.91 8.03 15.78
CA ALA A 94 0.19 8.96 15.54
C ALA A 94 -0.15 10.36 16.09
N ASP A 95 0.86 11.23 16.17
CA ASP A 95 0.64 12.63 16.54
C ASP A 95 -0.17 13.38 15.46
N THR A 96 -0.62 14.58 15.83
CA THR A 96 -1.40 15.44 14.94
C THR A 96 -0.62 15.82 13.68
N GLU A 97 0.70 15.96 13.75
CA GLU A 97 1.54 16.34 12.61
C GLU A 97 1.52 15.25 11.54
N VAL A 98 1.72 13.99 11.93
CA VAL A 98 1.61 12.83 11.04
C VAL A 98 0.22 12.72 10.43
N ASN A 99 -0.84 12.87 11.25
CA ASN A 99 -2.21 12.80 10.74
C ASN A 99 -2.50 13.90 9.71
N SER A 100 -2.13 15.15 10.00
CA SER A 100 -2.28 16.26 9.05
C SER A 100 -1.44 16.07 7.79
N TYR A 101 -0.21 15.60 7.92
CA TYR A 101 0.66 15.28 6.78
C TYR A 101 0.00 14.26 5.84
N PHE A 102 -0.55 13.17 6.39
CA PHE A 102 -1.17 12.13 5.57
C PHE A 102 -2.47 12.61 4.91
N GLU A 103 -3.30 13.38 5.62
CA GLU A 103 -4.52 13.97 5.05
C GLU A 103 -4.21 14.85 3.84
N GLU A 104 -3.24 15.75 3.99
CA GLU A 104 -2.78 16.65 2.94
C GLU A 104 -2.14 15.90 1.76
N LYS A 105 -1.29 14.91 2.05
CA LYS A 105 -0.47 14.25 1.04
C LYS A 105 -1.20 13.16 0.27
N TYR A 106 -2.16 12.47 0.88
CA TYR A 106 -2.74 11.23 0.35
C TYR A 106 -4.26 11.27 0.19
N PHE A 107 -4.98 11.99 1.04
CA PHE A 107 -6.44 11.84 1.14
C PHE A 107 -7.21 12.97 0.46
N LYS A 108 -6.55 14.08 0.13
CA LYS A 108 -7.13 15.11 -0.73
C LYS A 108 -7.41 14.57 -2.13
N LEU A 109 -8.57 14.94 -2.65
CA LEU A 109 -9.04 14.61 -4.01
C LEU A 109 -8.33 15.46 -5.07
N THR A 110 -7.00 15.45 -5.06
CA THR A 110 -6.15 16.10 -6.06
C THR A 110 -5.40 15.05 -6.86
N GLN A 111 -4.96 15.40 -8.08
CA GLN A 111 -4.14 14.52 -8.90
C GLN A 111 -2.84 14.14 -8.19
N GLU A 112 -2.21 15.09 -7.49
CA GLU A 112 -0.98 14.86 -6.72
C GLU A 112 -1.20 13.94 -5.52
N GLY A 113 -2.34 14.07 -4.83
CA GLY A 113 -2.73 13.20 -3.73
C GLY A 113 -2.90 11.76 -4.20
N PHE A 114 -3.61 11.57 -5.31
CA PHE A 114 -3.79 10.26 -5.93
C PHE A 114 -2.47 9.65 -6.41
N GLN A 115 -1.58 10.45 -7.03
CA GLN A 115 -0.25 9.98 -7.43
C GLN A 115 0.56 9.54 -6.22
N SER A 116 0.57 10.33 -5.15
CA SER A 116 1.27 9.98 -3.91
C SER A 116 0.72 8.67 -3.32
N LEU A 117 -0.61 8.52 -3.26
CA LEU A 117 -1.26 7.29 -2.78
C LEU A 117 -0.89 6.09 -3.65
N SER A 118 -0.91 6.24 -4.98
CA SER A 118 -0.53 5.18 -5.92
C SER A 118 0.91 4.68 -5.68
N GLU A 119 1.84 5.60 -5.43
CA GLU A 119 3.23 5.28 -5.11
C GLU A 119 3.37 4.58 -3.75
N LEU A 120 2.63 5.02 -2.73
CA LEU A 120 2.61 4.35 -1.43
C LEU A 120 2.01 2.93 -1.53
N LEU A 121 0.97 2.74 -2.34
CA LEU A 121 0.39 1.41 -2.60
C LEU A 121 1.36 0.50 -3.37
N GLU A 122 2.20 1.05 -4.24
CA GLU A 122 3.29 0.30 -4.88
C GLU A 122 4.32 -0.16 -3.86
N ASP A 123 4.73 0.71 -2.93
CA ASP A 123 5.64 0.36 -1.83
C ASP A 123 5.03 -0.72 -0.90
N LEU A 124 3.72 -0.66 -0.65
CA LEU A 124 2.97 -1.66 0.11
C LEU A 124 2.83 -3.01 -0.64
N GLU A 125 2.71 -3.00 -1.97
CA GLU A 125 2.76 -4.23 -2.79
C GLU A 125 4.12 -4.93 -2.61
N TRP A 126 5.23 -4.19 -2.67
CA TRP A 126 6.57 -4.72 -2.40
C TRP A 126 6.71 -5.26 -0.99
N THR A 127 6.15 -4.56 -0.01
CA THR A 127 6.11 -5.01 1.39
C THR A 127 5.37 -6.35 1.52
N LYS A 128 4.23 -6.53 0.85
CA LYS A 128 3.50 -7.81 0.85
C LYS A 128 4.32 -8.93 0.20
N MET A 129 4.98 -8.63 -0.92
CA MET A 129 5.84 -9.61 -1.60
C MET A 129 7.02 -10.02 -0.72
N TYR A 130 7.65 -9.06 -0.03
CA TYR A 130 8.73 -9.31 0.93
C TYR A 130 8.27 -10.23 2.06
N PHE A 131 7.18 -9.89 2.77
CA PHE A 131 6.66 -10.70 3.86
C PHE A 131 6.27 -12.10 3.43
N ASN A 132 5.68 -12.26 2.24
CA ASN A 132 5.37 -13.59 1.70
C ASN A 132 6.63 -14.42 1.45
N ARG A 133 7.73 -13.81 0.97
CA ARG A 133 9.02 -14.50 0.79
C ARG A 133 9.60 -14.94 2.12
N GLN A 134 9.54 -14.09 3.16
CA GLN A 134 10.04 -14.44 4.49
C GLN A 134 9.23 -15.59 5.11
N LYS A 135 7.89 -15.53 5.06
CA LYS A 135 7.02 -16.61 5.55
C LYS A 135 7.38 -17.96 4.93
N ARG A 136 7.62 -18.02 3.61
CA ARG A 136 8.02 -19.24 2.89
C ARG A 136 9.40 -19.78 3.31
N ARG A 137 10.32 -18.92 3.74
CA ARG A 137 11.64 -19.35 4.24
C ARG A 137 11.58 -19.95 5.64
N THR A 138 10.60 -19.56 6.45
CA THR A 138 10.42 -20.06 7.82
C THR A 138 9.62 -21.37 7.88
N THR A 139 8.91 -21.74 6.81
CA THR A 139 8.11 -22.98 6.72
C THR A 139 8.85 -24.15 6.04
N ASN A 140 10.09 -23.93 5.58
CA ASN A 140 10.99 -24.97 5.07
C ASN A 140 12.14 -25.20 6.05
#